data_AF-A0A3D5HJH2-F1
#
_entry.id   AF-A0A3D5HJH2-F1
#
_cell.length_a   1.000
_cell.length_b   1.000
_cell.length_c   1.000
_cell.angle_alpha   90.00
_cell.angle_beta   90.00
_cell.angle_gamma   90.00
#
_symmetry.space_group_name_H-M   'P 1'
#
loop_
_entity.id
_entity.type
_entity.pdbx_description
1 polymer ?
#
loop_
_entity_poly.entity_id
_entity_poly.type
_entity_poly.pdbx_seq_one_letter_code
_entity_poly.pdbx_strand_id
1 'polypeptide(L)' 'GVRNFLANKQMKNMKLGDKGFFYHSVNEKRIMGTVEVIKEHYPDHTDESGRFGMVDIVALQSAEKFVTLADIKA' A
#
# COMPACT_ATOMS: atom_id res chain seq x y z
N GLY A 1 4.72 3.36 10.71
CA GLY A 1 4.82 2.22 9.78
C GLY A 1 3.68 1.25 9.95
N VAL A 2 3.64 0.20 9.13
CA VAL A 2 2.66 -0.89 9.24
C VAL A 2 2.96 -1.72 10.49
N ARG A 3 1.97 -1.94 11.36
CA ARG A 3 2.09 -2.72 12.61
C ARG A 3 1.10 -3.89 12.69
N ASN A 4 0.49 -4.23 11.56
CA ASN A 4 -0.43 -5.36 11.45
C ASN A 4 0.32 -6.59 10.89
N PHE A 5 0.20 -7.73 11.57
CA PHE A 5 0.91 -8.96 11.18
C PHE A 5 0.52 -9.49 9.81
N LEU A 6 -0.78 -9.46 9.46
CA LEU A 6 -1.25 -9.91 8.15
C LEU A 6 -0.73 -8.97 7.05
N ALA A 7 -0.82 -7.65 7.24
CA ALA A 7 -0.32 -6.67 6.29
C ALA A 7 1.21 -6.82 6.09
N ASN A 8 1.98 -7.02 7.15
CA ASN A 8 3.41 -7.30 7.06
C ASN A 8 3.70 -8.60 6.29
N LYS A 9 2.90 -9.65 6.51
CA LYS A 9 3.00 -10.89 5.73
C LYS A 9 2.72 -10.64 4.24
N GLN A 10 1.73 -9.82 3.90
CA GLN A 10 1.46 -9.49 2.50
C GLN A 10 2.59 -8.66 1.87
N MET A 11 3.16 -7.70 2.59
CA MET A 11 4.32 -6.94 2.09
C MET A 11 5.54 -7.84 1.82
N LYS A 12 5.74 -8.91 2.59
CA LYS A 12 6.80 -9.91 2.33
C LYS A 12 6.59 -10.71 1.03
N ASN A 13 5.35 -10.79 0.56
CA ASN A 13 5.01 -11.49 -0.68
C ASN A 13 5.10 -10.58 -1.91
N MET A 14 5.17 -9.25 -1.73
CA MET A 14 5.27 -8.29 -2.84
C MET A 14 6.62 -8.40 -3.56
N LYS A 15 6.59 -8.19 -4.87
CA LYS A 15 7.75 -8.24 -5.78
C LYS A 15 7.93 -6.95 -6.56
N LEU A 16 9.14 -6.72 -7.05
CA LEU A 16 9.43 -5.60 -7.93
C LEU A 16 8.49 -5.63 -9.15
N GLY A 17 7.86 -4.49 -9.44
CA GLY A 17 6.88 -4.37 -10.52
C GLY A 17 5.44 -4.74 -10.13
N ASP A 18 5.20 -5.27 -8.92
CA ASP A 18 3.84 -5.51 -8.44
C ASP A 18 3.07 -4.18 -8.34
N LYS A 19 1.84 -4.19 -8.82
CA LYS A 19 0.96 -3.01 -8.85
C LYS A 19 -0.05 -3.05 -7.72
N GLY A 20 -0.36 -1.87 -7.19
CA GLY A 20 -1.36 -1.68 -6.14
C GLY A 20 -2.22 -0.44 -6.38
N PHE A 21 -3.32 -0.35 -5.62
CA PHE A 21 -4.13 0.86 -5.56
C PHE A 21 -3.69 1.75 -4.40
N PHE A 22 -3.54 3.05 -4.68
CA PHE A 22 -3.36 4.04 -3.63
C PHE A 22 -4.73 4.45 -3.09
N TYR A 23 -5.05 4.04 -1.86
CA TYR A 23 -6.36 4.22 -1.26
C TYR A 23 -6.33 5.26 -0.14
N HIS A 24 -7.16 6.30 -0.26
CA HIS A 24 -7.39 7.27 0.80
C HIS A 24 -8.43 6.70 1.77
N SER A 25 -8.10 6.59 3.06
CA SER A 25 -8.90 5.80 4.02
C SER A 25 -9.64 6.58 5.10
N VAL A 26 -9.27 7.84 5.36
CA VAL A 26 -9.76 8.60 6.52
C VAL A 26 -11.07 9.33 6.19
N ASN A 27 -11.01 10.39 5.39
CA ASN A 27 -12.18 11.24 5.11
C ASN A 27 -12.91 10.75 3.86
N GLU A 28 -12.21 10.77 2.72
CA GLU A 28 -12.79 10.43 1.43
C GLU A 28 -12.30 9.04 1.01
N LYS A 29 -13.06 8.02 1.42
CA LYS A 29 -12.75 6.60 1.18
C LYS A 29 -12.80 6.24 -0.31
N ARG A 30 -11.67 6.37 -1.01
CA ARG A 30 -11.58 6.17 -2.46
C ARG A 30 -10.20 5.79 -2.96
N ILE A 31 -10.18 5.12 -4.10
CA ILE A 31 -8.95 4.86 -4.87
C ILE A 31 -8.55 6.15 -5.59
N MET A 32 -7.33 6.62 -5.31
CA MET A 32 -6.77 7.85 -5.86
C MET A 32 -5.93 7.61 -7.12
N GLY A 33 -5.48 6.38 -7.35
CA GLY A 33 -4.56 6.03 -8.43
C GLY A 33 -3.89 4.68 -8.22
N THR A 34 -2.87 4.41 -9.01
CA THR A 34 -2.06 3.19 -8.92
C THR A 34 -0.62 3.48 -8.53
N VAL A 35 0.00 2.48 -7.91
CA VAL A 35 1.39 2.48 -7.46
C VAL A 35 2.08 1.21 -7.93
N GLU A 36 3.40 1.23 -7.93
CA GLU A 36 4.26 0.08 -8.23
C GLU A 36 5.31 -0.10 -7.15
N VAL A 37 5.62 -1.35 -6.80
CA VAL A 37 6.70 -1.70 -5.87
C VAL A 37 8.05 -1.56 -6.57
N ILE A 38 8.89 -0.67 -6.03
CA ILE A 38 10.24 -0.39 -6.52
C ILE A 38 11.35 -0.93 -5.59
N LYS A 39 10.97 -1.42 -4.39
CA LYS A 39 11.86 -2.15 -3.49
C LYS A 39 11.08 -3.18 -2.69
N GLU A 40 11.56 -4.42 -2.71
CA GLU A 40 10.99 -5.51 -1.92
C GLU A 40 11.15 -5.28 -0.41
N HIS A 41 10.49 -6.11 0.40
CA HIS A 41 10.41 -5.97 1.85
C HIS A 41 11.78 -5.83 2.53
N TYR A 42 11.90 -4.84 3.41
CA TYR A 42 13.06 -4.63 4.26
C TYR A 42 12.64 -4.12 5.66
N PRO A 43 13.50 -4.22 6.70
CA PRO A 43 13.15 -3.81 8.06
C PRO A 43 12.75 -2.34 8.17
N ASP A 44 11.74 -2.05 8.99
CA ASP A 44 11.25 -0.69 9.23
C ASP A 44 12.15 -0.02 10.27
N HIS A 45 12.91 1.01 9.86
CA HIS A 45 13.81 1.74 10.75
C HIS A 45 13.10 2.50 11.89
N THR A 46 11.76 2.65 11.82
CA THR A 46 10.93 3.23 12.89
C THR A 46 10.35 2.18 13.84
N ASP A 47 10.68 0.90 13.67
CA ASP A 47 10.28 -0.18 14.57
C ASP A 47 11.46 -0.66 15.41
N GLU A 48 11.57 -0.19 16.65
CA GLU A 48 12.61 -0.61 17.61
C GLU A 48 12.59 -2.12 17.91
N SER A 49 11.44 -2.78 17.71
CA SER A 49 11.33 -4.23 17.95
C SER A 49 11.90 -5.08 16.82
N GLY A 50 12.16 -4.49 15.63
CA GLY A 50 12.64 -5.19 14.44
C GLY A 50 11.68 -6.25 13.88
N ARG A 51 10.40 -6.23 14.27
CA ARG A 51 9.40 -7.25 13.89
C ARG A 51 8.74 -6.92 12.56
N PHE A 52 8.65 -5.63 12.23
CA PHE A 52 7.95 -5.12 11.06
C PHE A 52 8.91 -4.59 10.00
N GLY A 53 8.42 -4.57 8.76
CA GLY A 53 9.14 -4.00 7.64
C GLY A 53 8.28 -3.09 6.79
N MET A 54 8.87 -2.61 5.71
CA MET A 54 8.24 -1.76 4.71
C MET A 54 8.73 -2.16 3.32
N VAL A 55 8.06 -1.63 2.29
CA VAL A 55 8.43 -1.71 0.87
C VAL A 55 8.48 -0.29 0.34
N ASP A 56 9.27 -0.04 -0.70
CA ASP A 56 9.20 1.24 -1.40
C ASP A 56 8.26 1.12 -2.60
N ILE A 57 7.42 2.13 -2.76
CA ILE A 57 6.49 2.24 -3.88
C ILE A 57 6.66 3.58 -4.58
N VAL A 58 6.36 3.61 -5.87
CA VAL A 58 6.26 4.83 -6.66
C VAL A 58 4.83 5.01 -7.17
N ALA A 59 4.35 6.25 -7.22
CA ALA A 59 3.08 6.56 -7.87
C ALA A 59 3.24 6.43 -9.39
N LEU A 60 2.36 5.65 -10.03
CA LEU A 60 2.33 5.50 -11.48
C LEU A 60 1.43 6.54 -12.14
N GLN A 61 0.16 6.58 -11.73
CA GLN A 61 -0.83 7.49 -12.29
C GLN A 61 -1.95 7.79 -11.30
N SER A 62 -2.52 9.00 -11.40
CA SER A 62 -3.77 9.35 -10.74
C SER A 62 -4.95 8.69 -11.46
N ALA A 63 -5.99 8.32 -10.72
CA ALA A 63 -7.21 7.79 -11.31
C ALA A 63 -7.98 8.89 -12.05
N GLU A 64 -8.37 8.64 -13.30
CA GLU A 64 -9.22 9.57 -14.08
C GLU A 64 -10.58 9.80 -13.43
N LYS A 65 -11.11 8.74 -12.80
CA LYS A 65 -12.31 8.76 -11.97
C LYS A 65 -11.98 8.12 -10.63
N PHE A 66 -12.18 8.86 -9.54
CA PHE A 66 -12.03 8.29 -8.21
C PHE A 66 -13.14 7.27 -7.94
N VAL A 67 -12.75 6.04 -7.59
CA VAL A 67 -13.66 4.97 -7.23
C VAL A 67 -13.82 4.96 -5.71
N THR A 68 -15.02 5.25 -5.22
CA THR A 68 -15.30 5.32 -3.78
C THR A 68 -15.60 3.94 -3.20
N LEU A 69 -15.53 3.81 -1.88
CA LEU A 69 -15.96 2.59 -1.19
C LEU A 69 -17.45 2.28 -1.44
N ALA A 70 -18.29 3.29 -1.64
CA ALA A 70 -19.70 3.11 -1.94
C ALA A 70 -19.87 2.45 -3.32
N ASP A 71 -19.10 2.89 -4.32
CA ASP A 71 -19.10 2.30 -5.67
C ASP A 71 -18.66 0.83 -5.66
N ILE A 72 -17.70 0.47 -4.79
CA ILE A 72 -17.16 -0.91 -4.69
C ILE A 72 -18.15 -1.86 -3.99
N LYS A 73 -19.03 -1.34 -3.13
CA LYS A 73 -19.99 -2.14 -2.34
C LYS A 73 -21.36 -2.31 -3.00
N ALA A 74 -21.63 -1.57 -4.07
CA ALA A 74 -22.88 -1.63 -4.84
C ALA A 74 -22.97 -2.95 -5.62
#